data_AF-A0A533YXD4-F1
#
_entry.id   AF-A0A533YXD4-F1
#
_cell.length_a   1.000
_cell.length_b   1.000
_cell.length_c   1.000
_cell.angle_alpha   90.00
_cell.angle_beta   90.00
_cell.angle_gamma   90.00
#
_symmetry.space_group_name_H-M   'P 1'
#
loop_
_entity.id
_entity.type
_entity.pdbx_description
1 polymer ?
#
loop_
_entity_poly.entity_id
_entity_poly.type
_entity_poly.pdbx_seq_one_letter_code
_entity_poly.pdbx_strand_id
1 'polypeptide(L)'
;MFAGNSNPALVKEMCDCLGIGQGDALVSLFSDGEIRVQINENVRGKDVFVCQSCCDPVNKHLMELLFMLDALKRSSAYRITAVIPYYGYGRQDRKDQPRVPISAKLVADLITTAGADRVLTMDLHAGQIQGFFNIPVDHLYASPVLLEYVAQHGDKKLVVVSPDAGGVERARAFAKRLQASLAIIDKRREGPNESQVMHIIGEVAGRDALLLDDMIDTAGTIALGAQACMEHGARRVWSACTHPVLSGQALDRLNTSRLEEVVVTNTIPLNGKDRRCAKLKVLSVASLLAEAIKRIHEEESVSSLFV
;
A
#
# COMPACT_ATOMS: atom_id res chain seq x y z
N MET A 1 -5.00 8.12 -19.21
CA MET A 1 -4.42 7.93 -17.86
C MET A 1 -3.03 8.56 -17.85
N PHE A 2 -2.68 9.34 -16.82
CA PHE A 2 -1.37 9.97 -16.66
C PHE A 2 -0.62 9.36 -15.48
N ALA A 3 0.72 9.46 -15.52
CA ALA A 3 1.61 9.05 -14.43
C ALA A 3 2.37 10.27 -13.89
N GLY A 4 2.56 10.34 -12.58
CA GLY A 4 3.69 11.09 -12.03
C GLY A 4 4.97 10.24 -12.00
N ASN A 5 5.99 10.68 -11.27
CA ASN A 5 7.29 9.99 -11.26
C ASN A 5 7.42 8.85 -10.22
N SER A 6 6.41 8.65 -9.37
CA SER A 6 6.51 7.71 -8.24
C SER A 6 6.59 6.24 -8.66
N ASN A 7 5.83 5.82 -9.67
CA ASN A 7 5.78 4.42 -10.10
C ASN A 7 5.37 4.25 -11.58
N PRO A 8 6.19 4.72 -12.55
CA PRO A 8 5.85 4.63 -13.97
C PRO A 8 5.67 3.18 -14.46
N ALA A 9 6.35 2.22 -13.83
CA ALA A 9 6.23 0.80 -14.18
C ALA A 9 4.82 0.26 -13.93
N LEU A 10 4.24 0.53 -12.75
CA LEU A 10 2.86 0.14 -12.44
C LEU A 10 1.86 0.82 -13.39
N VAL A 11 2.07 2.10 -13.74
CA VAL A 11 1.17 2.80 -14.67
C VAL A 11 1.19 2.18 -16.06
N LYS A 12 2.38 1.80 -16.53
CA LYS A 12 2.52 1.08 -17.79
C LYS A 12 1.76 -0.26 -17.76
N GLU A 13 1.93 -1.06 -16.70
CA GLU A 13 1.19 -2.32 -16.56
C GLU A 13 -0.33 -2.10 -16.55
N MET A 14 -0.82 -1.06 -15.86
CA MET A 14 -2.24 -0.71 -15.87
C MET A 14 -2.74 -0.28 -17.27
N CYS A 15 -1.95 0.50 -18.01
CA CYS A 15 -2.24 0.87 -19.40
C CYS A 15 -2.37 -0.38 -20.28
N ASP A 16 -1.42 -1.31 -20.14
CA ASP A 16 -1.41 -2.57 -20.88
C ASP A 16 -2.66 -3.41 -20.56
N CYS A 17 -3.07 -3.49 -19.29
CA CYS A 17 -4.32 -4.16 -18.89
C CYS A 17 -5.59 -3.48 -19.46
N LEU A 18 -5.59 -2.15 -19.56
CA LEU A 18 -6.71 -1.38 -20.13
C LEU A 18 -6.73 -1.36 -21.67
N GLY A 19 -5.63 -1.77 -22.32
CA GLY A 19 -5.48 -1.66 -23.77
C GLY A 19 -5.38 -0.22 -24.28
N ILE A 20 -4.86 0.70 -23.47
CA ILE A 20 -4.72 2.13 -23.81
C ILE A 20 -3.27 2.60 -23.72
N GLY A 21 -2.96 3.73 -24.39
CA GLY A 21 -1.69 4.44 -24.21
C GLY A 21 -1.65 5.28 -22.93
N GLN A 22 -0.46 5.44 -22.35
CA GLN A 22 -0.25 6.46 -21.31
C GLN A 22 -0.35 7.85 -21.94
N GLY A 23 -1.01 8.76 -21.24
CA GLY A 23 -1.10 10.16 -21.63
C GLY A 23 0.24 10.89 -21.56
N ASP A 24 0.40 11.89 -22.42
CA ASP A 24 1.62 12.67 -22.53
C ASP A 24 1.61 13.86 -21.55
N ALA A 25 2.47 13.78 -20.55
CA ALA A 25 2.71 14.84 -19.60
C ALA A 25 4.22 14.93 -19.27
N LEU A 26 4.72 16.16 -19.25
CA LEU A 26 6.03 16.46 -18.68
C LEU A 26 5.86 16.65 -17.18
N VAL A 27 6.56 15.83 -16.38
CA VAL A 27 6.68 15.98 -14.93
C VAL A 27 8.17 15.99 -14.59
N SER A 28 8.74 17.19 -14.50
CA SER A 28 10.19 17.39 -14.34
C SER A 28 10.48 18.37 -13.20
N LEU A 29 11.78 18.69 -13.02
CA LEU A 29 12.22 19.75 -12.13
C LEU A 29 12.80 20.91 -12.93
N PHE A 30 12.61 22.14 -12.45
CA PHE A 30 13.46 23.27 -12.79
C PHE A 30 14.85 23.10 -12.15
N SER A 31 15.81 23.95 -12.52
CA SER A 31 17.20 23.83 -12.05
C SER A 31 17.37 24.03 -10.54
N ASP A 32 16.43 24.73 -9.89
CA ASP A 32 16.39 24.99 -8.45
C ASP A 32 15.63 23.90 -7.66
N GLY A 33 15.06 22.90 -8.35
CA GLY A 33 14.31 21.80 -7.76
C GLY A 33 12.80 22.04 -7.65
N GLU A 34 12.27 23.17 -8.13
CA GLU A 34 10.82 23.35 -8.24
C GLU A 34 10.22 22.37 -9.25
N ILE A 35 9.04 21.83 -8.96
CA ILE A 35 8.38 20.87 -9.83
C ILE A 35 7.72 21.62 -10.99
N ARG A 36 7.99 21.14 -12.21
CA ARG A 36 7.38 21.62 -13.45
C ARG A 36 6.44 20.54 -14.00
N VAL A 37 5.18 20.89 -14.19
CA VAL A 37 4.17 20.04 -14.83
C VAL A 37 3.64 20.69 -16.09
N GLN A 38 3.51 19.92 -17.17
CA GLN A 38 2.83 20.33 -18.39
C GLN A 38 2.08 19.13 -18.99
N ILE A 39 0.78 19.29 -19.23
CA ILE A 39 -0.03 18.29 -19.94
C ILE A 39 0.08 18.60 -21.43
N ASN A 40 0.61 17.65 -22.22
CA ASN A 40 0.97 17.88 -23.64
C ASN A 40 -0.14 17.47 -24.61
N GLU A 41 -1.30 17.07 -24.10
CA GLU A 41 -2.44 16.65 -24.89
C GLU A 41 -3.73 17.36 -24.47
N ASN A 42 -4.72 17.40 -25.37
CA ASN A 42 -6.02 17.98 -25.05
C ASN A 42 -6.81 17.05 -24.10
N VAL A 43 -7.08 17.55 -22.90
CA VAL A 43 -7.87 16.85 -21.85
C VAL A 43 -9.26 17.43 -21.63
N ARG A 44 -9.66 18.45 -22.42
CA ARG A 44 -10.95 19.14 -22.24
C ARG A 44 -12.11 18.15 -22.36
N GLY A 45 -12.97 18.13 -21.35
CA GLY A 45 -14.15 17.27 -21.31
C GLY A 45 -13.86 15.78 -21.13
N LYS A 46 -12.60 15.38 -20.91
CA LYS A 46 -12.23 13.98 -20.71
C LYS A 46 -12.38 13.57 -19.24
N ASP A 47 -12.65 12.29 -19.03
CA ASP A 47 -12.49 11.61 -17.75
C ASP A 47 -11.02 11.17 -17.59
N VAL A 48 -10.35 11.71 -16.58
CA VAL A 48 -8.89 11.62 -16.44
C VAL A 48 -8.52 10.93 -15.13
N PHE A 49 -7.60 9.97 -15.24
CA PHE A 49 -7.02 9.27 -14.10
C PHE A 49 -5.54 9.65 -14.00
N VAL A 50 -5.09 10.07 -12.81
CA VAL A 50 -3.68 10.38 -12.52
C VAL A 50 -3.18 9.39 -11.48
N CYS A 51 -2.22 8.54 -11.84
CA CYS A 51 -1.63 7.58 -10.92
C CYS A 51 -0.33 8.10 -10.32
N GLN A 52 -0.31 8.19 -8.98
CA GLN A 52 0.87 8.57 -8.21
C GLN A 52 0.78 8.00 -6.78
N SER A 53 1.72 7.14 -6.41
CA SER A 53 1.91 6.74 -5.02
C SER A 53 2.66 7.84 -4.26
N CYS A 54 2.19 8.18 -3.06
CA CYS A 54 2.86 9.15 -2.18
C CYS A 54 3.95 8.47 -1.35
N CYS A 55 4.88 7.79 -2.02
CA CYS A 55 6.05 7.11 -1.43
C CYS A 55 7.32 7.97 -1.53
N ASP A 56 8.44 7.48 -0.98
CA ASP A 56 9.71 8.22 -0.99
C ASP A 56 10.19 8.60 -2.41
N PRO A 57 10.61 9.87 -2.66
CA PRO A 57 10.53 11.03 -1.77
C PRO A 57 9.11 11.58 -1.61
N VAL A 58 8.54 11.43 -0.41
CA VAL A 58 7.09 11.57 -0.14
C VAL A 58 6.54 12.93 -0.54
N ASN A 59 7.17 14.01 -0.07
CA ASN A 59 6.72 15.38 -0.33
C ASN A 59 6.77 15.74 -1.82
N LYS A 60 7.81 15.29 -2.52
CA LYS A 60 7.98 15.55 -3.95
C LYS A 60 6.85 14.87 -4.72
N HIS A 61 6.60 13.58 -4.48
CA HIS A 61 5.55 12.86 -5.19
C HIS A 61 4.15 13.39 -4.86
N LEU A 62 3.90 13.82 -3.62
CA LEU A 62 2.67 14.51 -3.26
C LEU A 62 2.52 15.82 -4.04
N MET A 63 3.53 16.68 -4.07
CA MET A 63 3.47 17.95 -4.81
C MET A 63 3.32 17.74 -6.33
N GLU A 64 3.99 16.74 -6.91
CA GLU A 64 3.80 16.35 -8.30
C GLU A 64 2.33 15.99 -8.57
N LEU A 65 1.70 15.17 -7.71
CA LEU A 65 0.27 14.84 -7.83
C LEU A 65 -0.59 16.11 -7.79
N LEU A 66 -0.39 16.97 -6.79
CA LEU A 66 -1.19 18.19 -6.62
C LEU A 66 -1.09 19.11 -7.84
N PHE A 67 0.11 19.30 -8.40
CA PHE A 67 0.31 20.11 -9.60
C PHE A 67 -0.26 19.48 -10.86
N MET A 68 -0.23 18.15 -10.99
CA MET A 68 -0.92 17.46 -12.08
C MET A 68 -2.43 17.62 -12.00
N LEU A 69 -3.03 17.48 -10.80
CA LEU A 69 -4.46 17.68 -10.59
C LEU A 69 -4.88 19.11 -10.94
N ASP A 70 -4.14 20.12 -10.45
CA ASP A 70 -4.44 21.53 -10.75
C ASP A 70 -4.31 21.84 -12.25
N ALA A 71 -3.25 21.33 -12.91
CA ALA A 71 -3.06 21.50 -14.35
C ALA A 71 -4.21 20.90 -15.18
N LEU A 72 -4.68 19.70 -14.82
CA LEU A 72 -5.81 19.04 -15.48
C LEU A 72 -7.13 19.80 -15.26
N LYS A 73 -7.37 20.27 -14.03
CA LYS A 73 -8.55 21.07 -13.69
C LYS A 73 -8.60 22.36 -14.48
N ARG A 74 -7.48 23.11 -14.54
CA ARG A 74 -7.37 24.34 -15.34
C ARG A 74 -7.45 24.07 -16.84
N SER A 75 -7.07 22.87 -17.28
CA SER A 75 -7.21 22.41 -18.66
C SER A 75 -8.63 21.89 -18.98
N SER A 76 -9.59 22.09 -18.07
CA SER A 76 -11.02 21.76 -18.25
C SER A 76 -11.29 20.27 -18.45
N ALA A 77 -10.54 19.39 -17.78
CA ALA A 77 -10.95 17.99 -17.63
C ALA A 77 -12.36 17.91 -17.03
N TYR A 78 -13.16 16.94 -17.47
CA TYR A 78 -14.54 16.78 -17.00
C TYR A 78 -14.58 16.19 -15.59
N ARG A 79 -13.76 15.16 -15.36
CA ARG A 79 -13.63 14.46 -14.08
C ARG A 79 -12.17 14.05 -13.89
N ILE A 80 -11.65 14.20 -12.68
CA ILE A 80 -10.26 13.89 -12.33
C ILE A 80 -10.26 12.91 -11.15
N THR A 81 -9.84 11.67 -11.40
CA THR A 81 -9.64 10.66 -10.37
C THR A 81 -8.16 10.56 -10.01
N ALA A 82 -7.83 10.82 -8.73
CA ALA A 82 -6.50 10.58 -8.19
C ALA A 82 -6.36 9.09 -7.83
N VAL A 83 -5.54 8.35 -8.58
CA VAL A 83 -5.20 6.96 -8.30
C VAL A 83 -3.93 6.95 -7.45
N ILE A 84 -4.07 6.60 -6.17
CA ILE A 84 -3.00 6.68 -5.16
C ILE A 84 -2.78 5.27 -4.58
N PRO A 85 -2.02 4.38 -5.26
CA PRO A 85 -1.85 3.00 -4.81
C PRO A 85 -1.24 2.89 -3.40
N TYR A 86 -0.40 3.84 -2.99
CA TYR A 86 0.04 3.99 -1.60
C TYR A 86 -0.21 5.42 -1.10
N TYR A 87 -1.09 5.53 -0.11
CA TYR A 87 -1.44 6.79 0.55
C TYR A 87 -0.43 7.12 1.67
N GLY A 88 0.59 7.91 1.31
CA GLY A 88 1.53 8.50 2.25
C GLY A 88 0.83 9.32 3.34
N TYR A 89 1.50 9.50 4.48
CA TYR A 89 0.94 10.13 5.69
C TYR A 89 -0.22 9.40 6.36
N GLY A 90 -0.70 8.26 5.83
CA GLY A 90 -1.83 7.51 6.38
C GLY A 90 -1.68 7.05 7.84
N ARG A 91 -0.45 6.97 8.37
CA ARG A 91 -0.19 6.65 9.80
C ARG A 91 -0.46 7.79 10.78
N GLN A 92 -0.63 9.02 10.27
CA GLN A 92 -0.94 10.21 11.08
C GLN A 92 -2.41 10.58 10.90
N ASP A 93 -3.28 9.65 11.26
CA ASP A 93 -4.74 9.68 11.07
C ASP A 93 -5.51 10.21 12.29
N ARG A 94 -4.85 10.36 13.45
CA ARG A 94 -5.45 10.90 14.66
C ARG A 94 -4.43 11.67 15.49
N LYS A 95 -4.92 12.43 16.47
CA LYS A 95 -4.08 13.00 17.52
C LYS A 95 -3.86 11.95 18.61
N ASP A 96 -2.73 11.26 18.56
CA ASP A 96 -2.29 10.32 19.58
C ASP A 96 -1.73 11.03 20.82
N GLN A 97 -1.25 12.27 20.66
CA GLN A 97 -0.78 13.14 21.74
C GLN A 97 -1.16 14.61 21.51
N PRO A 98 -1.03 15.49 22.53
CA PRO A 98 -1.31 16.90 22.36
C PRO A 98 -0.39 17.57 21.32
N ARG A 99 -0.96 18.48 20.51
CA ARG A 99 -0.25 19.37 19.56
C ARG A 99 0.45 18.68 18.38
N VAL A 100 -0.07 17.54 17.91
CA VAL A 100 0.34 16.92 16.62
C VAL A 100 -0.68 17.20 15.52
N PRO A 101 -0.26 17.18 14.23
CA PRO A 101 -1.18 17.28 13.10
C PRO A 101 -1.94 15.97 12.87
N ILE A 102 -3.06 16.05 12.16
CA ILE A 102 -3.68 14.90 11.49
C ILE A 102 -3.27 14.99 10.01
N SER A 103 -2.03 14.62 9.71
CA SER A 103 -1.44 14.84 8.38
C SER A 103 -2.21 14.09 7.28
N ALA A 104 -2.78 12.92 7.58
CA ALA A 104 -3.63 12.20 6.63
C ALA A 104 -4.85 13.04 6.21
N LYS A 105 -5.44 13.82 7.13
CA LYS A 105 -6.56 14.73 6.84
C LYS A 105 -6.10 15.95 6.05
N LEU A 106 -4.97 16.54 6.41
CA LEU A 106 -4.39 17.67 5.66
C LEU A 106 -4.11 17.28 4.20
N VAL A 107 -3.53 16.10 3.98
CA VAL A 107 -3.26 15.60 2.62
C VAL A 107 -4.57 15.38 1.85
N ALA A 108 -5.61 14.86 2.49
CA ALA A 108 -6.93 14.71 1.87
C ALA A 108 -7.53 16.07 1.44
N ASP A 109 -7.39 17.10 2.28
CA ASP A 109 -7.81 18.46 1.96
C ASP A 109 -7.04 19.04 0.78
N LEU A 110 -5.72 18.83 0.74
CA LEU A 110 -4.87 19.30 -0.36
C LEU A 110 -5.26 18.63 -1.69
N ILE A 111 -5.43 17.30 -1.71
CA ILE A 111 -5.82 16.55 -2.91
C ILE A 111 -7.19 17.01 -3.42
N THR A 112 -8.17 17.17 -2.52
CA THR A 112 -9.51 17.66 -2.86
C THR A 112 -9.43 19.09 -3.40
N THR A 113 -8.67 19.97 -2.75
CA THR A 113 -8.52 21.38 -3.15
C THR A 113 -7.83 21.53 -4.51
N ALA A 114 -6.80 20.73 -4.77
CA ALA A 114 -6.06 20.72 -6.04
C ALA A 114 -6.95 20.32 -7.23
N GLY A 115 -8.04 19.59 -6.99
CA GLY A 115 -9.05 19.33 -8.00
C GLY A 115 -9.40 17.88 -8.24
N ALA A 116 -9.05 16.95 -7.34
CA ALA A 116 -9.56 15.59 -7.45
C ALA A 116 -11.08 15.58 -7.20
N ASP A 117 -11.81 14.92 -8.09
CA ASP A 117 -13.24 14.64 -7.95
C ASP A 117 -13.50 13.28 -7.28
N ARG A 118 -12.50 12.39 -7.30
CA ARG A 118 -12.53 11.04 -6.72
C ARG A 118 -11.12 10.59 -6.36
N VAL A 119 -11.00 9.73 -5.36
CA VAL A 119 -9.76 9.02 -5.03
C VAL A 119 -9.96 7.52 -5.20
N LEU A 120 -9.01 6.87 -5.87
CA LEU A 120 -8.87 5.41 -5.90
C LEU A 120 -7.58 5.04 -5.17
N THR A 121 -7.65 4.28 -4.10
CA THR A 121 -6.47 3.92 -3.29
C THR A 121 -6.54 2.46 -2.83
N MET A 122 -5.48 1.95 -2.21
CA MET A 122 -5.37 0.56 -1.80
C MET A 122 -4.85 0.44 -0.37
N ASP A 123 -5.47 -0.44 0.43
CA ASP A 123 -5.11 -0.77 1.82
C ASP A 123 -4.67 0.43 2.67
N LEU A 124 -5.55 1.43 2.79
CA LEU A 124 -5.40 2.55 3.71
C LEU A 124 -5.05 2.02 5.11
N HIS A 125 -4.03 2.63 5.72
CA HIS A 125 -3.57 2.27 7.07
C HIS A 125 -4.74 2.23 8.08
N ALA A 126 -5.64 3.21 7.98
CA ALA A 126 -6.89 3.25 8.70
C ALA A 126 -8.05 3.44 7.72
N GLY A 127 -9.05 2.57 7.76
CA GLY A 127 -10.23 2.64 6.88
C GLY A 127 -11.02 3.95 7.04
N GLN A 128 -10.92 4.60 8.20
CA GLN A 128 -11.54 5.89 8.52
C GLN A 128 -11.01 7.04 7.68
N ILE A 129 -9.82 6.91 7.05
CA ILE A 129 -9.27 7.93 6.15
C ILE A 129 -10.23 8.24 4.99
N GLN A 130 -11.08 7.28 4.59
CA GLN A 130 -12.15 7.53 3.61
C GLN A 130 -13.04 8.72 4.03
N GLY A 131 -13.35 8.85 5.32
CA GLY A 131 -14.14 9.94 5.88
C GLY A 131 -13.41 11.28 6.01
N PHE A 132 -12.11 11.35 5.66
CA PHE A 132 -11.37 12.60 5.59
C PHE A 132 -11.59 13.35 4.28
N PHE A 133 -12.03 12.64 3.24
CA PHE A 133 -12.36 13.22 1.94
C PHE A 133 -13.83 13.64 1.89
N ASN A 134 -14.08 14.78 1.26
CA ASN A 134 -15.44 15.23 0.92
C ASN A 134 -15.89 14.74 -0.47
N ILE A 135 -15.04 13.94 -1.13
CA ILE A 135 -15.23 13.35 -2.45
C ILE A 135 -15.27 11.81 -2.31
N PRO A 136 -15.86 11.08 -3.28
CA PRO A 136 -15.86 9.63 -3.24
C PRO A 136 -14.44 9.04 -3.16
N VAL A 137 -14.30 8.03 -2.30
CA VAL A 137 -13.06 7.26 -2.15
C VAL A 137 -13.37 5.79 -2.42
N ASP A 138 -12.78 5.25 -3.47
CA ASP A 138 -12.75 3.82 -3.74
C ASP A 138 -11.50 3.23 -3.06
N HIS A 139 -11.71 2.57 -1.92
CA HIS A 139 -10.65 1.95 -1.14
C HIS A 139 -10.57 0.45 -1.48
N LEU A 140 -9.64 0.11 -2.37
CA LEU A 140 -9.35 -1.28 -2.75
C LEU A 140 -8.56 -2.02 -1.68
N TYR A 141 -8.65 -3.34 -1.69
CA TYR A 141 -7.81 -4.23 -0.90
C TYR A 141 -6.95 -5.07 -1.84
N ALA A 142 -5.64 -5.17 -1.59
CA ALA A 142 -4.76 -6.10 -2.29
C ALA A 142 -4.98 -7.57 -1.88
N SER A 143 -5.87 -7.79 -0.90
CA SER A 143 -6.20 -9.12 -0.38
C SER A 143 -6.45 -10.16 -1.48
N PRO A 144 -7.21 -9.92 -2.57
CA PRO A 144 -7.39 -10.92 -3.62
C PRO A 144 -6.08 -11.40 -4.25
N VAL A 145 -5.15 -10.48 -4.53
CA VAL A 145 -3.82 -10.78 -5.12
C VAL A 145 -2.96 -11.56 -4.13
N LEU A 146 -2.94 -11.14 -2.87
CA LEU A 146 -2.17 -11.82 -1.82
C LEU A 146 -2.75 -13.20 -1.48
N LEU A 147 -4.09 -13.33 -1.43
CA LEU A 147 -4.79 -14.57 -1.14
C LEU A 147 -4.54 -15.61 -2.23
N GLU A 148 -4.60 -15.22 -3.50
CA GLU A 148 -4.31 -16.11 -4.62
C GLU A 148 -2.91 -16.70 -4.50
N TYR A 149 -1.90 -15.85 -4.23
CA TYR A 149 -0.53 -16.32 -4.04
C TYR A 149 -0.41 -17.26 -2.83
N VAL A 150 -0.99 -16.88 -1.69
CA VAL A 150 -0.90 -17.68 -0.47
C VAL A 150 -1.64 -19.02 -0.62
N ALA A 151 -2.78 -19.05 -1.31
CA ALA A 151 -3.52 -20.28 -1.56
C ALA A 151 -2.75 -21.27 -2.46
N GLN A 152 -1.92 -20.76 -3.38
CA GLN A 152 -1.10 -21.58 -4.27
C GLN A 152 0.19 -22.09 -3.61
N HIS A 153 0.74 -21.38 -2.61
CA HIS A 153 2.06 -21.67 -2.02
C HIS A 153 2.01 -22.10 -0.53
N GLY A 154 0.88 -21.90 0.13
CA GLY A 154 0.64 -22.27 1.52
C GLY A 154 0.27 -23.75 1.69
N ASP A 155 0.54 -24.29 2.88
CA ASP A 155 0.10 -25.64 3.27
C ASP A 155 -1.26 -25.57 4.00
N LYS A 156 -1.96 -26.71 4.12
CA LYS A 156 -3.21 -26.88 4.86
C LYS A 156 -3.10 -26.53 6.35
N LYS A 157 -1.88 -26.53 6.91
CA LYS A 157 -1.59 -26.15 8.31
C LYS A 157 -1.10 -24.71 8.44
N LEU A 158 -1.70 -23.79 7.68
CA LEU A 158 -1.38 -22.37 7.75
C LEU A 158 -1.98 -21.73 9.02
N VAL A 159 -1.21 -20.85 9.65
CA VAL A 159 -1.69 -19.88 10.63
C VAL A 159 -1.36 -18.47 10.14
N VAL A 160 -2.37 -17.62 10.07
CA VAL A 160 -2.17 -16.19 9.78
C VAL A 160 -1.88 -15.51 11.11
N VAL A 161 -0.78 -14.77 11.17
CA VAL A 161 -0.28 -14.13 12.37
C VAL A 161 -0.37 -12.62 12.21
N SER A 162 -1.10 -11.96 13.10
CA SER A 162 -1.07 -10.51 13.19
C SER A 162 0.14 -10.06 13.99
N PRO A 163 1.02 -9.19 13.45
CA PRO A 163 2.27 -8.84 14.10
C PRO A 163 2.12 -7.77 15.21
N ASP A 164 0.92 -7.20 15.36
CA ASP A 164 0.50 -6.34 16.46
C ASP A 164 -1.03 -6.31 16.59
N ALA A 165 -1.54 -5.60 17.60
CA ALA A 165 -2.98 -5.51 17.85
C ALA A 165 -3.76 -4.75 16.75
N GLY A 166 -3.11 -3.83 16.02
CA GLY A 166 -3.76 -3.00 15.00
C GLY A 166 -4.12 -3.80 13.74
N GLY A 167 -3.31 -4.78 13.39
CA GLY A 167 -3.52 -5.63 12.22
C GLY A 167 -4.49 -6.81 12.42
N VAL A 168 -5.10 -6.99 13.61
CA VAL A 168 -5.82 -8.22 13.96
C VAL A 168 -7.05 -8.45 13.08
N GLU A 169 -7.84 -7.41 12.81
CA GLU A 169 -9.04 -7.52 11.95
C GLU A 169 -8.66 -7.93 10.52
N ARG A 170 -7.56 -7.39 9.99
CA ARG A 170 -7.02 -7.76 8.67
C ARG A 170 -6.59 -9.23 8.66
N ALA A 171 -5.79 -9.64 9.63
CA ALA A 171 -5.33 -11.03 9.77
C ALA A 171 -6.50 -12.00 9.92
N ARG A 172 -7.52 -11.66 10.72
CA ARG A 172 -8.73 -12.46 10.90
C ARG A 172 -9.51 -12.63 9.60
N ALA A 173 -9.71 -11.54 8.86
CA ALA A 173 -10.43 -11.57 7.58
C ALA A 173 -9.69 -12.40 6.52
N PHE A 174 -8.35 -12.32 6.50
CA PHE A 174 -7.50 -13.10 5.62
C PHE A 174 -7.52 -14.59 5.99
N ALA A 175 -7.38 -14.92 7.28
CA ALA A 175 -7.45 -16.29 7.80
C ALA A 175 -8.78 -16.96 7.47
N LYS A 176 -9.90 -16.23 7.61
CA LYS A 176 -11.24 -16.74 7.30
C LYS A 176 -11.36 -17.17 5.83
N ARG A 177 -10.81 -16.40 4.89
CA ARG A 177 -10.84 -16.72 3.44
C ARG A 177 -9.95 -17.91 3.09
N LEU A 178 -8.83 -18.08 3.78
CA LEU A 178 -7.93 -19.24 3.62
C LEU A 178 -8.35 -20.46 4.44
N GLN A 179 -9.41 -20.37 5.24
CA GLN A 179 -9.78 -21.40 6.23
C GLN A 179 -8.61 -21.76 7.16
N ALA A 180 -7.75 -20.78 7.46
CA ALA A 180 -6.57 -20.91 8.30
C ALA A 180 -6.86 -20.50 9.75
N SER A 181 -6.02 -20.93 10.70
CA SER A 181 -6.08 -20.43 12.08
C SER A 181 -5.51 -19.00 12.18
N LEU A 182 -5.88 -18.28 13.24
CA LEU A 182 -5.37 -16.96 13.56
C LEU A 182 -4.47 -17.04 14.80
N ALA A 183 -3.33 -16.33 14.77
CA ALA A 183 -2.54 -16.00 15.93
C ALA A 183 -2.24 -14.49 15.98
N ILE A 184 -1.91 -13.98 17.16
CA ILE A 184 -1.65 -12.56 17.41
C ILE A 184 -0.39 -12.44 18.25
N ILE A 185 0.47 -11.50 17.86
CA ILE A 185 1.63 -11.13 18.65
C ILE A 185 1.25 -9.96 19.56
N ASP A 186 1.21 -10.22 20.86
CA ASP A 186 1.06 -9.20 21.90
C ASP A 186 2.44 -8.68 22.31
N LYS A 187 2.71 -7.42 21.97
CA LYS A 187 3.96 -6.72 22.29
C LYS A 187 3.81 -6.06 23.65
N ARG A 188 4.34 -6.67 24.70
CA ARG A 188 4.43 -6.03 26.01
C ARG A 188 5.79 -5.38 26.21
N ARG A 189 5.79 -4.17 26.74
CA ARG A 189 6.98 -3.48 27.25
C ARG A 189 6.81 -3.42 28.77
N GLU A 190 7.64 -4.15 29.50
CA GLU A 190 7.57 -4.18 30.97
C GLU A 190 8.21 -2.92 31.61
N GLY A 191 9.07 -2.19 30.86
CA GLY A 191 9.57 -0.88 31.28
C GLY A 191 10.32 -0.11 30.19
N PRO A 192 10.71 1.15 30.46
CA PRO A 192 11.65 1.88 29.61
C PRO A 192 13.04 1.20 29.68
N ASN A 193 13.54 0.73 28.52
CA ASN A 193 14.82 0.02 28.31
C ASN A 193 14.85 -1.51 28.54
N GLU A 194 13.72 -2.17 28.74
CA GLU A 194 13.68 -3.64 28.80
C GLU A 194 13.42 -4.29 27.43
N SER A 195 13.95 -5.51 27.26
CA SER A 195 13.78 -6.31 26.05
C SER A 195 12.30 -6.59 25.78
N GLN A 196 11.86 -6.40 24.53
CA GLN A 196 10.48 -6.67 24.12
C GLN A 196 10.18 -8.17 24.26
N VAL A 197 9.30 -8.54 25.20
CA VAL A 197 8.78 -9.91 25.28
C VAL A 197 7.60 -10.02 24.31
N MET A 198 7.71 -10.97 23.39
CA MET A 198 6.71 -11.22 22.35
C MET A 198 5.86 -12.41 22.79
N HIS A 199 4.64 -12.17 23.27
CA HIS A 199 3.70 -13.24 23.55
C HIS A 199 2.90 -13.59 22.31
N ILE A 200 2.79 -14.88 22.00
CA ILE A 200 1.93 -15.37 20.92
C ILE A 200 0.61 -15.87 21.51
N ILE A 201 -0.48 -15.25 21.10
CA ILE A 201 -1.84 -15.70 21.40
C ILE A 201 -2.33 -16.49 20.18
N GLY A 202 -2.45 -17.81 20.34
CA GLY A 202 -2.79 -18.75 19.27
C GLY A 202 -1.74 -19.85 19.11
N GLU A 203 -2.05 -20.89 18.33
CA GLU A 203 -1.16 -22.03 18.10
C GLU A 203 -0.34 -21.84 16.82
N VAL A 204 0.99 -21.86 16.93
CA VAL A 204 1.93 -21.74 15.81
C VAL A 204 2.87 -22.95 15.68
N ALA A 205 2.95 -23.82 16.70
CA ALA A 205 3.85 -24.95 16.71
C ALA A 205 3.49 -25.97 15.61
N GLY A 206 4.48 -26.37 14.82
CA GLY A 206 4.32 -27.30 13.71
C GLY A 206 3.49 -26.77 12.53
N ARG A 207 3.22 -25.45 12.49
CA ARG A 207 2.43 -24.78 11.44
C ARG A 207 3.29 -23.87 10.57
N ASP A 208 2.77 -23.53 9.40
CA ASP A 208 3.34 -22.46 8.58
C ASP A 208 2.75 -21.13 9.04
N ALA A 209 3.59 -20.20 9.50
CA ALA A 209 3.15 -18.91 9.99
C ALA A 209 3.28 -17.83 8.91
N LEU A 210 2.16 -17.21 8.54
CA LEU A 210 2.11 -16.06 7.64
C LEU A 210 1.90 -14.78 8.44
N LEU A 211 2.93 -13.96 8.59
CA LEU A 211 2.81 -12.63 9.18
C LEU A 211 2.15 -11.68 8.17
N LEU A 212 0.97 -11.16 8.49
CA LEU A 212 0.22 -10.28 7.58
C LEU A 212 0.13 -8.86 8.13
N ASP A 213 0.52 -7.88 7.32
CA ASP A 213 0.38 -6.46 7.65
C ASP A 213 -0.02 -5.61 6.42
N ASP A 214 -0.43 -4.35 6.58
CA ASP A 214 -0.72 -3.46 5.44
C ASP A 214 0.57 -3.02 4.77
N MET A 215 1.63 -2.84 5.55
CA MET A 215 2.89 -2.33 5.05
C MET A 215 4.09 -2.79 5.87
N ILE A 216 5.24 -2.92 5.21
CA ILE A 216 6.51 -3.15 5.88
C ILE A 216 7.39 -1.93 5.64
N ASP A 217 7.71 -1.22 6.72
CA ASP A 217 8.57 -0.04 6.69
C ASP A 217 10.00 -0.34 7.10
N THR A 218 10.33 -0.35 8.40
CA THR A 218 11.70 -0.66 8.84
C THR A 218 11.96 -2.16 9.05
N ALA A 219 10.99 -3.02 8.71
CA ALA A 219 11.01 -4.47 8.90
C ALA A 219 11.20 -4.99 10.35
N GLY A 220 11.32 -4.12 11.36
CA GLY A 220 11.59 -4.55 12.74
C GLY A 220 10.48 -5.41 13.33
N THR A 221 9.22 -4.98 13.19
CA THR A 221 8.03 -5.70 13.66
C THR A 221 7.95 -7.12 13.07
N ILE A 222 8.05 -7.26 11.75
CA ILE A 222 7.93 -8.54 11.07
C ILE A 222 9.16 -9.44 11.30
N ALA A 223 10.37 -8.89 11.46
CA ALA A 223 11.56 -9.68 11.75
C ALA A 223 11.51 -10.26 13.17
N LEU A 224 11.12 -9.45 14.17
CA LEU A 224 10.91 -9.92 15.54
C LEU A 224 9.75 -10.91 15.63
N GLY A 225 8.65 -10.64 14.91
CA GLY A 225 7.53 -11.58 14.85
C GLY A 225 7.92 -12.92 14.24
N ALA A 226 8.78 -12.92 13.22
CA ALA A 226 9.27 -14.15 12.62
C ALA A 226 10.17 -14.95 13.57
N GLN A 227 11.06 -14.25 14.30
CA GLN A 227 11.87 -14.87 15.34
C GLN A 227 10.98 -15.51 16.43
N ALA A 228 9.99 -14.78 16.93
CA ALA A 228 9.06 -15.28 17.96
C ALA A 228 8.28 -16.52 17.47
N CYS A 229 7.78 -16.51 16.23
CA CYS A 229 7.07 -17.67 15.67
C CYS A 229 7.98 -18.91 15.59
N MET A 230 9.23 -18.75 15.14
CA MET A 230 10.19 -19.85 15.10
C MET A 230 10.54 -20.39 16.49
N GLU A 231 10.73 -19.52 17.48
CA GLU A 231 11.00 -19.91 18.87
C GLU A 231 9.83 -20.70 19.50
N HIS A 232 8.60 -20.41 19.07
CA HIS A 232 7.40 -21.15 19.46
C HIS A 232 7.11 -22.37 18.55
N GLY A 233 8.09 -22.79 17.74
CA GLY A 233 8.04 -24.04 16.99
C GLY A 233 7.32 -23.97 15.64
N ALA A 234 7.12 -22.80 15.06
CA ALA A 234 6.64 -22.70 13.67
C ALA A 234 7.59 -23.46 12.72
N ARG A 235 7.01 -24.14 11.72
CA ARG A 235 7.77 -24.94 10.75
C ARG A 235 8.54 -24.05 9.77
N ARG A 236 7.87 -23.00 9.28
CA ARG A 236 8.44 -21.90 8.48
C ARG A 236 7.65 -20.62 8.72
N VAL A 237 8.30 -19.49 8.47
CA VAL A 237 7.67 -18.17 8.57
C VAL A 237 7.91 -17.38 7.30
N TRP A 238 6.85 -16.74 6.82
CA TRP A 238 6.83 -15.85 5.68
C TRP A 238 5.96 -14.65 6.04
N SER A 239 6.08 -13.58 5.29
CA SER A 239 5.26 -12.38 5.51
C SER A 239 4.61 -11.91 4.23
N ALA A 240 3.41 -11.35 4.34
CA ALA A 240 2.73 -10.67 3.25
C ALA A 240 2.37 -9.25 3.68
N CYS A 241 2.58 -8.27 2.79
CA CYS A 241 2.02 -6.94 2.97
C CYS A 241 1.64 -6.28 1.65
N THR A 242 0.73 -5.30 1.73
CA THR A 242 0.41 -4.50 0.55
C THR A 242 1.57 -3.59 0.18
N HIS A 243 2.02 -2.71 1.08
CA HIS A 243 2.96 -1.64 0.73
C HIS A 243 4.41 -1.92 1.18
N PRO A 244 5.35 -2.14 0.24
CA PRO A 244 6.77 -2.33 0.58
C PRO A 244 7.50 -1.00 0.77
N VAL A 245 7.21 -0.27 1.85
CA VAL A 245 7.90 1.00 2.17
C VAL A 245 9.41 0.75 2.32
N LEU A 246 9.80 -0.30 3.05
CA LEU A 246 11.16 -0.84 3.16
C LEU A 246 12.23 0.26 3.35
N SER A 247 12.09 1.10 4.37
CA SER A 247 12.99 2.21 4.66
C SER A 247 14.11 1.84 5.64
N GLY A 248 15.18 2.64 5.67
CA GLY A 248 16.30 2.45 6.60
C GLY A 248 16.91 1.05 6.53
N GLN A 249 16.98 0.39 7.69
CA GLN A 249 17.57 -0.96 7.85
C GLN A 249 16.66 -2.12 7.40
N ALA A 250 15.58 -1.84 6.67
CA ALA A 250 14.60 -2.87 6.32
C ALA A 250 15.23 -4.09 5.64
N LEU A 251 16.05 -3.87 4.60
CA LEU A 251 16.66 -4.97 3.85
C LEU A 251 17.64 -5.79 4.69
N ASP A 252 18.44 -5.15 5.54
CA ASP A 252 19.39 -5.85 6.40
C ASP A 252 18.67 -6.73 7.41
N ARG A 253 17.56 -6.22 7.98
CA ARG A 253 16.70 -7.00 8.88
C ARG A 253 16.00 -8.14 8.15
N LEU A 254 15.49 -7.91 6.95
CA LEU A 254 14.88 -8.98 6.15
C LEU A 254 15.88 -10.09 5.84
N ASN A 255 17.07 -9.73 5.35
CA ASN A 255 18.13 -10.68 5.00
C ASN A 255 18.57 -11.52 6.20
N THR A 256 18.71 -10.91 7.38
CA THR A 256 19.14 -11.59 8.61
C THR A 256 18.00 -12.25 9.41
N SER A 257 16.74 -11.94 9.10
CA SER A 257 15.57 -12.52 9.78
C SER A 257 15.35 -14.00 9.48
N ARG A 258 14.46 -14.62 10.25
CA ARG A 258 13.95 -15.98 10.04
C ARG A 258 12.88 -16.12 8.96
N LEU A 259 12.56 -15.05 8.24
CA LEU A 259 11.62 -15.12 7.12
C LEU A 259 12.23 -15.91 5.95
N GLU A 260 11.46 -16.83 5.38
CA GLU A 260 11.80 -17.50 4.12
C GLU A 260 11.48 -16.61 2.92
N GLU A 261 10.29 -15.99 2.94
CA GLU A 261 9.80 -15.14 1.86
C GLU A 261 9.02 -13.94 2.40
N VAL A 262 9.08 -12.83 1.67
CA VAL A 262 8.43 -11.56 1.95
C VAL A 262 7.65 -11.14 0.71
N VAL A 263 6.36 -11.50 0.69
CA VAL A 263 5.43 -11.23 -0.40
C VAL A 263 4.91 -9.80 -0.27
N VAL A 264 5.09 -9.00 -1.32
CA VAL A 264 4.68 -7.60 -1.35
C VAL A 264 3.98 -7.26 -2.65
N THR A 265 3.21 -6.18 -2.70
CA THR A 265 2.68 -5.68 -3.98
C THR A 265 3.60 -4.65 -4.62
N ASN A 266 3.38 -4.33 -5.89
CA ASN A 266 4.08 -3.23 -6.58
C ASN A 266 3.43 -1.85 -6.38
N THR A 267 2.61 -1.61 -5.34
CA THR A 267 2.08 -0.27 -5.00
C THR A 267 3.17 0.79 -4.76
N ILE A 268 4.36 0.36 -4.30
CA ILE A 268 5.58 1.16 -4.16
C ILE A 268 6.67 0.48 -4.99
N PRO A 269 7.41 1.20 -5.85
CA PRO A 269 8.49 0.59 -6.61
C PRO A 269 9.63 0.16 -5.69
N LEU A 270 10.22 -1.00 -5.96
CA LEU A 270 11.34 -1.50 -5.17
C LEU A 270 12.67 -0.82 -5.49
N ASN A 271 12.82 -0.16 -6.65
CA ASN A 271 14.05 0.56 -7.02
C ASN A 271 15.34 -0.27 -6.82
N GLY A 272 15.30 -1.56 -7.15
CA GLY A 272 16.43 -2.49 -7.02
C GLY A 272 16.61 -3.13 -5.63
N LYS A 273 15.69 -2.88 -4.68
CA LYS A 273 15.71 -3.53 -3.35
C LYS A 273 15.56 -5.06 -3.45
N ASP A 274 14.82 -5.56 -4.43
CA ASP A 274 14.67 -6.98 -4.79
C ASP A 274 16.01 -7.65 -5.14
N ARG A 275 16.91 -6.94 -5.83
CA ARG A 275 18.26 -7.45 -6.14
C ARG A 275 19.15 -7.58 -4.90
N ARG A 276 18.84 -6.80 -3.85
CA ARG A 276 19.58 -6.77 -2.58
C ARG A 276 18.97 -7.68 -1.51
N CYS A 277 17.77 -8.21 -1.74
CA CYS A 277 17.07 -9.09 -0.82
C CYS A 277 16.29 -10.14 -1.61
N ALA A 278 16.89 -11.32 -1.78
CA ALA A 278 16.31 -12.43 -2.53
C ALA A 278 15.01 -12.99 -1.93
N LYS A 279 14.68 -12.62 -0.68
CA LYS A 279 13.43 -13.00 0.00
C LYS A 279 12.23 -12.20 -0.50
N LEU A 280 12.44 -11.09 -1.22
CA LEU A 280 11.34 -10.26 -1.70
C LEU A 280 10.67 -10.90 -2.92
N LYS A 281 9.36 -11.13 -2.82
CA LYS A 281 8.51 -11.55 -3.92
C LYS A 281 7.48 -10.46 -4.22
N VAL A 282 7.53 -9.89 -5.41
CA VAL A 282 6.60 -8.82 -5.82
C VAL A 282 5.45 -9.39 -6.62
N LEU A 283 4.24 -9.02 -6.25
CA LEU A 283 3.01 -9.29 -6.98
C LEU A 283 2.47 -7.99 -7.58
N SER A 284 1.98 -8.05 -8.82
CA SER A 284 1.38 -6.88 -9.45
C SER A 284 -0.07 -6.70 -9.01
N VAL A 285 -0.45 -5.47 -8.70
CA VAL A 285 -1.85 -5.05 -8.49
C VAL A 285 -2.42 -4.30 -9.70
N ALA A 286 -1.70 -4.29 -10.83
CA ALA A 286 -2.07 -3.53 -12.01
C ALA A 286 -3.43 -3.95 -12.57
N SER A 287 -3.72 -5.25 -12.67
CA SER A 287 -5.00 -5.75 -13.17
C SER A 287 -6.17 -5.33 -12.30
N LEU A 288 -6.01 -5.37 -10.97
CA LEU A 288 -7.03 -4.96 -10.01
C LEU A 288 -7.31 -3.45 -10.08
N LEU A 289 -6.27 -2.63 -10.16
CA LEU A 289 -6.40 -1.18 -10.31
C LEU A 289 -6.98 -0.79 -11.68
N ALA A 290 -6.54 -1.45 -12.75
CA ALA A 290 -7.06 -1.24 -14.10
C ALA A 290 -8.55 -1.56 -14.19
N GLU A 291 -8.98 -2.69 -13.62
CA GLU A 291 -10.38 -3.07 -13.58
C GLU A 291 -11.23 -2.07 -12.77
N ALA A 292 -10.71 -1.56 -11.64
CA ALA A 292 -11.39 -0.51 -10.88
C ALA A 292 -11.50 0.80 -11.68
N ILE A 293 -10.44 1.22 -12.38
CA ILE A 293 -10.45 2.39 -13.27
C ILE A 293 -11.51 2.23 -14.36
N LYS A 294 -11.55 1.06 -15.01
CA LYS A 294 -12.53 0.75 -16.05
C LYS A 294 -13.96 0.89 -15.52
N ARG A 295 -14.25 0.29 -14.36
CA ARG A 295 -15.58 0.37 -13.75
C ARG A 295 -15.97 1.78 -13.33
N ILE A 296 -15.03 2.55 -12.77
CA ILE A 296 -15.28 3.96 -12.45
C ILE A 296 -15.61 4.76 -13.71
N HIS A 297 -14.90 4.49 -14.82
CA HIS A 297 -15.14 5.14 -16.10
C HIS A 297 -16.51 4.76 -16.70
N GLU A 298 -16.86 3.48 -16.65
CA GLU A 298 -18.10 2.92 -17.20
C GLU A 298 -19.30 3.05 -16.24
N GLU A 299 -19.10 3.66 -15.07
CA GLU A 299 -20.09 3.83 -13.99
C GLU A 299 -20.66 2.48 -13.48
N GLU A 300 -19.83 1.43 -13.50
CA GLU A 300 -20.13 0.11 -12.97
C GLU A 300 -19.79 -0.03 -11.48
N SER A 301 -20.34 -1.05 -10.83
CA SER A 301 -20.05 -1.31 -9.41
C SER A 301 -18.60 -1.76 -9.20
N VAL A 302 -17.83 -0.97 -8.44
CA VAL A 302 -16.51 -1.36 -7.94
C VAL A 302 -16.62 -2.42 -6.84
N SER A 303 -17.78 -2.53 -6.17
CA SER A 303 -17.96 -3.38 -4.99
C SER A 303 -17.76 -4.87 -5.26
N SER A 304 -17.97 -5.33 -6.50
CA SER A 304 -17.74 -6.73 -6.83
C SER A 304 -16.27 -7.12 -6.95
N LEU A 305 -15.35 -6.15 -6.88
CA LEU A 305 -13.90 -6.42 -6.79
C LEU A 305 -13.47 -6.78 -5.36
N PHE A 306 -14.34 -6.54 -4.38
CA PHE A 306 -14.13 -6.97 -3.01
C PHE A 306 -14.52 -8.45 -2.86
N VAL A 307 -13.54 -9.29 -2.52
CA VAL A 307 -13.70 -10.71 -2.12
C VAL A 307 -13.92 -10.79 -0.63
#